data_AF-A0A2S2PDP4-F1
#
_entry.id   AF-A0A2S2PDP4-F1
#
_cell.length_a   1.000
_cell.length_b   1.000
_cell.length_c   1.000
_cell.angle_alpha   90.00
_cell.angle_beta   90.00
_cell.angle_gamma   90.00
#
_symmetry.space_group_name_H-M   'P 1'
#
loop_
_entity.id
_entity.type
_entity.pdbx_description
1 polymer ?
#
loop_
_entity_poly.entity_id
_entity_poly.type
_entity_poly.pdbx_seq_one_letter_code
_entity_poly.pdbx_strand_id
1 'polypeptide(L)'
;MDSEDNISNHEMISTLKSELAALQFKRDRLMSELQDTKGQLRTRDQRTVELEAETEMLKEQQVRQNSIIASLRNRIKELEDQERSLTTSLGRADMSSESLARENRHQADRCSELERKIDLLELNCTKAENARDSARRSMSEFVSRASMALGYESLNSDSPAAVDVVLSKASEMHQELNRLRRKNISASENLTSIEVELRNCREQLERALADKENLQRQAAGHILEIDKLKQEKEHLEMQQRVMERDLSELRDKLMATNRSLGVASSNIASQEATIFTLRNDLRGHDERCQKMQIDMQHFLESLAVCLTSADGYVQSTESGVKDAVKRLVNELATKSTVNRWRP
;
A
#
# COMPACT_ATOMS: atom_id res chain seq x y z
N MET A 1 202.89 -65.57 98.72
CA MET A 1 203.15 -65.50 97.27
C MET A 1 201.78 -65.19 96.68
N ASP A 2 201.38 -63.90 96.70
CA ASP A 2 199.96 -63.44 96.84
C ASP A 2 199.63 -62.24 95.91
N SER A 3 199.94 -62.29 94.62
CA SER A 3 199.93 -61.07 93.78
C SER A 3 199.05 -61.10 92.53
N GLU A 4 198.47 -62.24 92.12
CA GLU A 4 197.74 -62.34 90.84
C GLU A 4 196.20 -62.31 90.96
N ASP A 5 195.61 -62.57 92.14
CA ASP A 5 194.14 -62.64 92.31
C ASP A 5 193.43 -61.27 92.40
N ASN A 6 194.15 -60.16 92.59
CA ASN A 6 193.53 -58.86 92.90
C ASN A 6 193.30 -57.94 91.67
N ILE A 7 193.92 -58.25 90.53
CA ILE A 7 193.84 -57.41 89.31
C ILE A 7 192.63 -57.79 88.43
N SER A 8 192.27 -59.07 88.36
CA SER A 8 191.15 -59.58 87.55
C SER A 8 189.77 -59.09 88.04
N ASN A 9 189.59 -58.91 89.34
CA ASN A 9 188.31 -58.45 89.91
C ASN A 9 188.02 -56.96 89.65
N HIS A 10 189.04 -56.13 89.44
CA HIS A 10 188.85 -54.69 89.29
C HIS A 10 188.38 -54.30 87.88
N GLU A 11 188.89 -54.99 86.85
CA GLU A 11 188.46 -54.78 85.46
C GLU A 11 187.00 -55.16 85.26
N MET A 12 186.55 -56.29 85.81
CA MET A 12 185.17 -56.77 85.67
C MET A 12 184.12 -55.80 86.26
N ILE A 13 184.43 -55.15 87.38
CA ILE A 13 183.54 -54.16 88.02
C ILE A 13 183.43 -52.88 87.16
N SER A 14 184.49 -52.49 86.47
CA SER A 14 184.50 -51.33 85.57
C SER A 14 183.64 -51.57 84.32
N THR A 15 183.75 -52.76 83.72
CA THR A 15 182.92 -53.16 82.58
C THR A 15 181.45 -53.21 82.96
N LEU A 16 181.13 -53.81 84.12
CA LEU A 16 179.76 -53.85 84.63
C LEU A 16 179.19 -52.47 84.95
N LYS A 17 179.99 -51.54 85.47
CA LYS A 17 179.56 -50.14 85.69
C LYS A 17 179.36 -49.38 84.39
N SER A 18 180.20 -49.59 83.38
CA SER A 18 180.05 -49.01 82.05
C SER A 18 178.82 -49.54 81.33
N GLU A 19 178.57 -50.86 81.38
CA GLU A 19 177.36 -51.47 80.83
C GLU A 19 176.10 -51.02 81.57
N LEU A 20 176.14 -50.90 82.90
CA LEU A 20 175.04 -50.35 83.68
C LEU A 20 174.76 -48.90 83.28
N ALA A 21 175.79 -48.07 83.09
CA ALA A 21 175.66 -46.69 82.66
C ALA A 21 175.13 -46.58 81.22
N ALA A 22 175.59 -47.43 80.30
CA ALA A 22 175.10 -47.49 78.92
C ALA A 22 173.64 -47.95 78.86
N LEU A 23 173.26 -48.93 79.69
CA LEU A 23 171.88 -49.38 79.82
C LEU A 23 171.01 -48.32 80.51
N GLN A 24 171.52 -47.59 81.49
CA GLN A 24 170.84 -46.45 82.11
C GLN A 24 170.62 -45.32 81.11
N PHE A 25 171.64 -44.91 80.35
CA PHE A 25 171.50 -43.91 79.30
C PHE A 25 170.53 -44.36 78.21
N LYS A 26 170.61 -45.63 77.78
CA LYS A 26 169.68 -46.18 76.80
C LYS A 26 168.25 -46.24 77.35
N ARG A 27 168.08 -46.58 78.63
CA ARG A 27 166.78 -46.56 79.30
C ARG A 27 166.26 -45.13 79.42
N ASP A 28 167.07 -44.15 79.81
CA ASP A 28 166.65 -42.76 79.95
C ASP A 28 166.36 -42.12 78.58
N ARG A 29 167.16 -42.45 77.56
CA ARG A 29 166.91 -42.07 76.17
C ARG A 29 165.64 -42.72 75.62
N LEU A 30 165.44 -44.03 75.82
CA LEU A 30 164.21 -44.71 75.42
C LEU A 30 163.02 -44.20 76.22
N MET A 31 163.19 -43.82 77.48
CA MET A 31 162.14 -43.19 78.29
C MET A 31 161.80 -41.80 77.76
N SER A 32 162.79 -41.01 77.33
CA SER A 32 162.58 -39.71 76.66
C SER A 32 161.89 -39.88 75.31
N GLU A 33 162.37 -40.79 74.46
CA GLU A 33 161.75 -41.10 73.16
C GLU A 33 160.33 -41.67 73.37
N LEU A 34 160.09 -42.49 74.39
CA LEU A 34 158.76 -42.96 74.78
C LEU A 34 157.87 -41.80 75.25
N GLN A 35 158.42 -40.84 75.99
CA GLN A 35 157.68 -39.67 76.46
C GLN A 35 157.34 -38.72 75.30
N ASP A 36 158.27 -38.51 74.38
CA ASP A 36 158.09 -37.70 73.18
C ASP A 36 157.11 -38.35 72.21
N THR A 37 157.23 -39.65 71.97
CA THR A 37 156.25 -40.40 71.17
C THR A 37 154.89 -40.41 71.83
N LYS A 38 154.79 -40.55 73.17
CA LYS A 38 153.53 -40.34 73.90
C LYS A 38 153.00 -38.92 73.75
N GLY A 39 153.85 -37.89 73.74
CA GLY A 39 153.48 -36.49 73.53
C GLY A 39 152.96 -36.23 72.12
N GLN A 40 153.65 -36.78 71.10
CA GLN A 40 153.22 -36.72 69.70
C GLN A 40 151.94 -37.51 69.46
N LEU A 41 151.80 -38.68 70.07
CA LEU A 41 150.58 -39.48 70.05
C LEU A 41 149.45 -38.67 70.66
N ARG A 42 149.62 -38.10 71.86
CA ARG A 42 148.61 -37.21 72.48
C ARG A 42 148.24 -36.02 71.60
N THR A 43 149.19 -35.42 70.90
CA THR A 43 148.94 -34.28 69.99
C THR A 43 148.18 -34.73 68.74
N ARG A 44 148.51 -35.91 68.21
CA ARG A 44 147.82 -36.55 67.08
C ARG A 44 146.42 -36.99 67.48
N ASP A 45 146.26 -37.58 68.66
CA ASP A 45 144.97 -37.95 69.23
C ASP A 45 144.12 -36.70 69.45
N GLN A 46 144.68 -35.64 70.02
CA GLN A 46 143.99 -34.35 70.18
C GLN A 46 143.57 -33.77 68.82
N ARG A 47 144.45 -33.78 67.83
CA ARG A 47 144.13 -33.31 66.47
C ARG A 47 143.12 -34.20 65.77
N THR A 48 143.13 -35.50 66.04
CA THR A 48 142.16 -36.46 65.50
C THR A 48 140.79 -36.17 66.10
N VAL A 49 140.71 -35.95 67.42
CA VAL A 49 139.50 -35.51 68.12
C VAL A 49 138.99 -34.17 67.59
N GLU A 50 139.88 -33.20 67.32
CA GLU A 50 139.50 -31.91 66.72
C GLU A 50 138.96 -32.05 65.30
N LEU A 51 139.61 -32.85 64.45
CA LEU A 51 139.15 -33.11 63.08
C LEU A 51 137.86 -33.94 63.06
N GLU A 52 137.69 -34.87 64.00
CA GLU A 52 136.44 -35.61 64.20
C GLU A 52 135.32 -34.64 64.59
N ALA A 53 135.57 -33.74 65.54
CA ALA A 53 134.62 -32.69 65.93
C ALA A 53 134.28 -31.75 64.76
N GLU A 54 135.27 -31.30 63.98
CA GLU A 54 135.03 -30.48 62.78
C GLU A 54 134.24 -31.24 61.72
N THR A 55 134.55 -32.52 61.50
CA THR A 55 133.81 -33.37 60.57
C THR A 55 132.37 -33.59 61.02
N GLU A 56 132.15 -33.78 62.33
CA GLU A 56 130.81 -33.84 62.93
C GLU A 56 130.06 -32.52 62.76
N MET A 57 130.72 -31.38 63.00
CA MET A 57 130.13 -30.05 62.77
C MET A 57 129.76 -29.83 61.30
N LEU A 58 130.61 -30.22 60.36
CA LEU A 58 130.34 -30.10 58.91
C LEU A 58 129.21 -31.04 58.47
N LYS A 59 129.16 -32.27 59.00
CA LYS A 59 128.04 -33.19 58.77
C LYS A 59 126.74 -32.63 59.32
N GLU A 60 126.77 -32.08 60.52
CA GLU A 60 125.60 -31.44 61.14
C GLU A 60 125.15 -30.21 60.33
N GLN A 61 126.08 -29.39 59.88
CA GLN A 61 125.81 -28.24 59.01
C GLN A 61 125.23 -28.69 57.65
N GLN A 62 125.77 -29.75 57.04
CA GLN A 62 125.26 -30.32 55.80
C GLN A 62 123.83 -30.83 55.97
N VAL A 63 123.54 -31.52 57.08
CA VAL A 63 122.18 -31.98 57.42
C VAL A 63 121.24 -30.78 57.60
N ARG A 64 121.67 -29.74 58.32
CA ARG A 64 120.91 -28.49 58.48
C ARG A 64 120.63 -27.81 57.14
N GLN A 65 121.63 -27.67 56.28
CA GLN A 65 121.46 -27.06 54.95
C GLN A 65 120.54 -27.88 54.04
N ASN A 66 120.68 -29.20 54.03
CA ASN A 66 119.80 -30.09 53.27
C ASN A 66 118.35 -30.01 53.76
N SER A 67 118.14 -29.89 55.07
CA SER A 67 116.81 -29.65 55.65
C SER A 67 116.21 -28.33 55.16
N ILE A 68 116.99 -27.25 55.13
CA ILE A 68 116.58 -25.95 54.60
C ILE A 68 116.23 -26.04 53.11
N ILE A 69 117.09 -26.67 52.29
CA ILE A 69 116.86 -26.83 50.85
C ILE A 69 115.59 -27.65 50.59
N ALA A 70 115.37 -28.73 51.34
CA ALA A 70 114.15 -29.53 51.23
C ALA A 70 112.90 -28.72 51.59
N SER A 71 112.96 -27.93 52.67
CA SER A 71 111.88 -27.03 53.07
C SER A 71 111.57 -25.98 51.99
N LEU A 72 112.60 -25.34 51.41
CA LEU A 72 112.43 -24.36 50.34
C LEU A 72 111.87 -24.99 49.06
N ARG A 73 112.32 -26.18 48.66
CA ARG A 73 111.77 -26.90 47.50
C ARG A 73 110.30 -27.27 47.70
N ASN A 74 109.94 -27.76 48.89
CA ASN A 74 108.55 -28.01 49.24
C ASN A 74 107.72 -26.72 49.16
N ARG A 75 108.26 -25.62 49.68
CA ARG A 75 107.59 -24.32 49.62
C ARG A 75 107.38 -23.81 48.19
N ILE A 76 108.36 -23.98 47.30
CA ILE A 76 108.22 -23.62 45.88
C ILE A 76 107.11 -24.46 45.23
N LYS A 77 107.12 -25.78 45.45
CA LYS A 77 106.09 -26.67 44.90
C LYS A 77 104.69 -26.29 45.39
N GLU A 78 104.53 -25.96 46.68
CA GLU A 78 103.27 -25.47 47.25
C GLU A 78 102.81 -24.18 46.55
N LEU A 79 103.72 -23.24 46.28
CA LEU A 79 103.39 -21.99 45.59
C LEU A 79 103.00 -22.22 44.12
N GLU A 80 103.70 -23.10 43.39
CA GLU A 80 103.34 -23.45 42.02
C GLU A 80 101.98 -24.16 41.93
N ASP A 81 101.69 -25.07 42.87
CA ASP A 81 100.38 -25.76 42.94
C ASP A 81 99.27 -24.76 43.29
N GLN A 82 99.55 -23.78 44.16
CA GLN A 82 98.64 -22.67 44.47
C GLN A 82 98.39 -21.78 43.23
N GLU A 83 99.42 -21.43 42.47
CA GLU A 83 99.30 -20.62 41.25
C GLU A 83 98.47 -21.33 40.17
N ARG A 84 98.71 -22.63 39.94
CA ARG A 84 97.92 -23.44 38.99
C ARG A 84 96.45 -23.53 39.42
N SER A 85 96.19 -23.68 40.72
CA SER A 85 94.84 -23.67 41.29
C SER A 85 94.15 -22.31 41.08
N LEU A 86 94.85 -21.20 41.37
CA LEU A 86 94.34 -19.85 41.15
C LEU A 86 94.05 -19.56 39.68
N THR A 87 94.94 -19.95 38.77
CA THR A 87 94.76 -19.77 37.32
C THR A 87 93.53 -20.52 36.81
N THR A 88 93.33 -21.76 37.26
CA THR A 88 92.14 -22.55 36.93
C THR A 88 90.87 -21.94 37.51
N SER A 89 90.95 -21.44 38.75
CA SER A 89 89.84 -20.74 39.41
C SER A 89 89.45 -19.45 38.68
N LEU A 90 90.45 -18.66 38.27
CA LEU A 90 90.28 -17.43 37.51
C LEU A 90 89.62 -17.70 36.16
N GLY A 91 90.11 -18.67 35.40
CA GLY A 91 89.50 -19.03 34.10
C GLY A 91 88.04 -19.48 34.22
N ARG A 92 87.67 -20.19 35.30
CA ARG A 92 86.26 -20.53 35.58
C ARG A 92 85.43 -19.30 35.95
N ALA A 93 85.99 -18.38 36.74
CA ALA A 93 85.34 -17.13 37.10
C ALA A 93 85.10 -16.25 35.86
N ASP A 94 86.08 -16.15 34.96
CA ASP A 94 85.98 -15.39 33.71
C ASP A 94 84.90 -15.97 32.78
N MET A 95 84.87 -17.29 32.56
CA MET A 95 83.80 -17.92 31.77
C MET A 95 82.41 -17.68 32.37
N SER A 96 82.28 -17.73 33.70
CA SER A 96 81.03 -17.43 34.40
C SER A 96 80.63 -15.95 34.20
N SER A 97 81.60 -15.03 34.34
CA SER A 97 81.40 -13.60 34.12
C SER A 97 80.92 -13.29 32.69
N GLU A 98 81.54 -13.90 31.68
CA GLU A 98 81.14 -13.75 30.28
C GLU A 98 79.74 -14.30 30.00
N SER A 99 79.38 -15.43 30.64
CA SER A 99 78.03 -16.01 30.53
C SER A 99 76.99 -15.07 31.16
N LEU A 100 77.26 -14.54 32.35
CA LEU A 100 76.38 -13.58 33.02
C LEU A 100 76.25 -12.28 32.23
N ALA A 101 77.32 -11.80 31.61
CA ALA A 101 77.29 -10.60 30.77
C ALA A 101 76.41 -10.80 29.53
N ARG A 102 76.45 -11.98 28.89
CA ARG A 102 75.56 -12.32 27.76
C ARG A 102 74.10 -12.41 28.19
N GLU A 103 73.82 -13.08 29.30
CA GLU A 103 72.48 -13.19 29.85
C GLU A 103 71.91 -11.81 30.20
N ASN A 104 72.72 -10.95 30.84
CA ASN A 104 72.31 -9.60 31.19
C ASN A 104 71.94 -8.76 29.96
N ARG A 105 72.72 -8.86 28.87
CA ARG A 105 72.36 -8.21 27.58
C ARG A 105 71.05 -8.74 27.02
N HIS A 106 70.84 -10.06 27.03
CA HIS A 106 69.60 -10.65 26.55
C HIS A 106 68.38 -10.19 27.36
N GLN A 107 68.51 -10.13 28.69
CA GLN A 107 67.46 -9.62 29.56
C GLN A 107 67.22 -8.12 29.35
N ALA A 108 68.25 -7.32 29.11
CA ALA A 108 68.10 -5.89 28.78
C ALA A 108 67.33 -5.69 27.46
N ASP A 109 67.66 -6.45 26.42
CA ASP A 109 66.93 -6.41 25.15
C ASP A 109 65.47 -6.84 25.34
N ARG A 110 65.23 -7.88 26.14
CA ARG A 110 63.88 -8.37 26.45
C ARG A 110 63.06 -7.35 27.24
N CYS A 111 63.67 -6.67 28.21
CA CYS A 111 63.03 -5.57 28.93
C CYS A 111 62.62 -4.45 27.96
N SER A 112 63.52 -4.02 27.07
CA SER A 112 63.24 -2.97 26.08
C SER A 112 62.13 -3.35 25.10
N GLU A 113 62.00 -4.62 24.72
CA GLU A 113 60.90 -5.11 23.89
C GLU A 113 59.56 -5.08 24.65
N LEU A 114 59.56 -5.51 25.91
CA LEU A 114 58.36 -5.50 26.75
C LEU A 114 57.88 -4.08 27.05
N GLU A 115 58.79 -3.15 27.31
CA GLU A 115 58.49 -1.72 27.47
C GLU A 115 57.77 -1.17 26.23
N ARG A 116 58.31 -1.39 25.02
CA ARG A 116 57.63 -0.97 23.78
C ARG A 116 56.25 -1.59 23.61
N LYS A 117 56.07 -2.84 24.04
CA LYS A 117 54.78 -3.53 23.96
C LYS A 117 53.77 -2.94 24.94
N ILE A 118 54.21 -2.55 26.13
CA ILE A 118 53.40 -1.85 27.12
C ILE A 118 52.94 -0.50 26.55
N ASP A 119 53.87 0.32 26.04
CA ASP A 119 53.55 1.62 25.42
C ASP A 119 52.51 1.49 24.31
N LEU A 120 52.65 0.48 23.45
CA LEU A 120 51.72 0.22 22.37
C LEU A 120 50.33 -0.20 22.88
N LEU A 121 50.28 -1.04 23.92
CA LEU A 121 49.02 -1.45 24.53
C LEU A 121 48.31 -0.27 25.21
N GLU A 122 49.04 0.58 25.92
CA GLU A 122 48.50 1.80 26.53
C GLU A 122 47.93 2.76 25.47
N LEU A 123 48.65 2.96 24.36
CA LEU A 123 48.16 3.75 23.23
C LEU A 123 46.89 3.15 22.61
N ASN A 124 46.79 1.83 22.50
CA ASN A 124 45.60 1.18 21.95
C ASN A 124 44.41 1.24 22.91
N CYS A 125 44.64 1.07 24.23
CA CYS A 125 43.62 1.22 25.24
C CYS A 125 43.04 2.64 25.25
N THR A 126 43.90 3.67 25.25
CA THR A 126 43.44 5.08 25.20
C THR A 126 42.65 5.39 23.92
N LYS A 127 43.09 4.88 22.76
CA LYS A 127 42.31 5.00 21.51
C LYS A 127 40.95 4.31 21.60
N ALA A 128 40.89 3.11 22.16
CA ALA A 128 39.65 2.35 22.32
C ALA A 128 38.67 3.04 23.29
N GLU A 129 39.16 3.58 24.40
CA GLU A 129 38.36 4.36 25.36
C GLU A 129 37.80 5.63 24.72
N ASN A 130 38.63 6.38 24.00
CA ASN A 130 38.18 7.58 23.29
C ASN A 130 37.11 7.27 22.23
N ALA A 131 37.27 6.18 21.48
CA ALA A 131 36.27 5.74 20.50
C ALA A 131 34.96 5.32 21.16
N ARG A 132 35.03 4.56 22.26
CA ARG A 132 33.87 4.16 23.06
C ARG A 132 33.11 5.37 23.61
N ASP A 133 33.83 6.33 24.18
CA ASP A 133 33.21 7.52 24.78
C ASP A 133 32.59 8.43 23.70
N SER A 134 33.21 8.51 22.52
CA SER A 134 32.63 9.20 21.36
C SER A 134 31.33 8.53 20.89
N ALA A 135 31.32 7.20 20.77
CA ALA A 135 30.13 6.45 20.38
C ALA A 135 28.99 6.60 21.42
N ARG A 136 29.33 6.56 22.71
CA ARG A 136 28.38 6.78 23.80
C ARG A 136 27.73 8.17 23.74
N ARG A 137 28.54 9.22 23.52
CA ARG A 137 28.03 10.59 23.34
C ARG A 137 27.09 10.70 22.13
N SER A 138 27.50 10.17 20.98
CA SER A 138 26.66 10.17 19.78
C SER A 138 25.34 9.44 19.97
N MET A 139 25.33 8.32 20.71
CA MET A 139 24.10 7.59 21.01
C MET A 139 23.19 8.39 21.95
N SER A 140 23.74 9.00 23.00
CA SER A 140 22.97 9.85 23.92
C SER A 140 22.32 11.03 23.18
N GLU A 141 23.06 11.70 22.29
CA GLU A 141 22.51 12.77 21.43
C GLU A 141 21.41 12.28 20.48
N PHE A 142 21.55 11.09 19.91
CA PHE A 142 20.52 10.48 19.08
C PHE A 142 19.25 10.19 19.89
N VAL A 143 19.39 9.56 21.05
CA VAL A 143 18.27 9.24 21.97
C VAL A 143 17.58 10.52 22.43
N SER A 144 18.33 11.57 22.77
CA SER A 144 17.78 12.87 23.14
C SER A 144 16.94 13.48 22.02
N ARG A 145 17.48 13.54 20.79
CA ARG A 145 16.75 14.07 19.62
C ARG A 145 15.51 13.24 19.28
N ALA A 146 15.63 11.92 19.32
CA ALA A 146 14.51 11.02 19.06
C ALA A 146 13.43 11.16 20.15
N SER A 147 13.82 11.28 21.42
CA SER A 147 12.91 11.53 22.54
C SER A 147 12.11 12.82 22.31
N MET A 148 12.79 13.93 21.99
CA MET A 148 12.14 15.20 21.69
C MET A 148 11.17 15.08 20.50
N ALA A 149 11.57 14.42 19.42
CA ALA A 149 10.71 14.20 18.25
C ALA A 149 9.47 13.35 18.58
N LEU A 150 9.58 12.46 19.55
CA LEU A 150 8.49 11.61 20.05
C LEU A 150 7.68 12.27 21.20
N GLY A 151 7.99 13.52 21.56
CA GLY A 151 7.28 14.29 22.58
C GLY A 151 7.73 14.02 24.02
N TYR A 152 8.90 13.41 24.22
CA TYR A 152 9.50 13.21 25.53
C TYR A 152 10.59 14.27 25.81
N GLU A 153 10.25 15.26 26.64
CA GLU A 153 11.16 16.37 26.98
C GLU A 153 12.17 16.08 28.10
N SER A 154 11.94 15.05 28.93
CA SER A 154 12.72 14.81 30.17
C SER A 154 13.32 13.40 30.27
N LEU A 155 13.58 12.72 29.14
CA LEU A 155 14.22 11.40 29.16
C LEU A 155 15.72 11.53 29.39
N ASN A 156 16.23 10.80 30.40
CA ASN A 156 17.67 10.72 30.64
C ASN A 156 18.35 9.89 29.56
N SER A 157 18.87 10.55 28.52
CA SER A 157 19.44 9.93 27.32
C SER A 157 20.69 9.09 27.57
N ASP A 158 21.34 9.27 28.73
CA ASP A 158 22.50 8.47 29.14
C ASP A 158 22.11 7.10 29.73
N SER A 159 20.83 6.89 30.03
CA SER A 159 20.32 5.62 30.56
C SER A 159 20.01 4.64 29.42
N PRO A 160 20.45 3.36 29.51
CA PRO A 160 20.08 2.33 28.54
C PRO A 160 18.56 2.19 28.36
N ALA A 161 17.78 2.38 29.42
CA ALA A 161 16.33 2.30 29.37
C ALA A 161 15.69 3.39 28.48
N ALA A 162 16.37 4.52 28.28
CA ALA A 162 15.86 5.58 27.41
C ALA A 162 15.79 5.15 25.94
N VAL A 163 16.74 4.32 25.50
CA VAL A 163 16.75 3.72 24.17
C VAL A 163 15.50 2.86 23.97
N ASP A 164 15.19 1.99 24.94
CA ASP A 164 14.04 1.10 24.88
C ASP A 164 12.70 1.86 24.86
N VAL A 165 12.58 2.93 25.66
CA VAL A 165 11.38 3.78 25.67
C VAL A 165 11.16 4.46 24.31
N VAL A 166 12.22 5.02 23.72
CA VAL A 166 12.17 5.64 22.38
C VAL A 166 11.77 4.61 21.32
N LEU A 167 12.36 3.40 21.34
CA LEU A 167 12.05 2.32 20.42
C LEU A 167 10.61 1.82 20.55
N SER A 168 10.13 1.63 21.77
CA SER A 168 8.74 1.24 22.05
C SER A 168 7.78 2.29 21.50
N LYS A 169 8.04 3.58 21.79
CA LYS A 169 7.16 4.65 21.35
C LYS A 169 7.17 4.82 19.82
N ALA A 170 8.33 4.72 19.19
CA ALA A 170 8.43 4.75 17.73
C ALA A 170 7.64 3.60 17.09
N SER A 171 7.67 2.41 17.69
CA SER A 171 6.90 1.24 17.24
C SER A 171 5.39 1.44 17.38
N GLU A 172 4.92 1.98 18.51
CA GLU A 172 3.52 2.36 18.71
C GLU A 172 3.05 3.39 17.67
N MET A 173 3.84 4.46 17.47
CA MET A 173 3.54 5.50 16.50
C MET A 173 3.46 4.94 15.08
N HIS A 174 4.34 4.02 14.72
CA HIS A 174 4.31 3.34 13.44
C HIS A 174 3.04 2.50 13.25
N GLN A 175 2.63 1.74 14.27
CA GLN A 175 1.39 0.95 14.23
C GLN A 175 0.16 1.85 14.09
N GLU A 176 0.10 2.93 14.86
CA GLU A 176 -0.99 3.89 14.83
C GLU A 176 -1.09 4.61 13.48
N LEU A 177 0.05 5.02 12.92
CA LEU A 177 0.12 5.63 11.59
C LEU A 177 -0.41 4.67 10.51
N ASN A 178 -0.04 3.37 10.57
CA ASN A 178 -0.58 2.37 9.65
C ASN A 178 -2.09 2.15 9.85
N ARG A 179 -2.58 2.21 11.09
CA ARG A 179 -4.02 2.14 11.40
C ARG A 179 -4.78 3.32 10.80
N LEU A 180 -4.25 4.53 10.93
CA LEU A 180 -4.84 5.75 10.36
C LEU A 180 -4.82 5.73 8.83
N ARG A 181 -3.72 5.28 8.21
CA ARG A 181 -3.66 5.10 6.75
C ARG A 181 -4.76 4.16 6.24
N ARG A 182 -4.98 3.02 6.90
CA ARG A 182 -6.07 2.10 6.53
C ARG A 182 -7.45 2.73 6.65
N LYS A 183 -7.70 3.48 7.74
CA LYS A 183 -8.96 4.23 7.88
C LYS A 183 -9.14 5.29 6.79
N ASN A 184 -8.07 5.99 6.42
CA ASN A 184 -8.11 7.00 5.36
C ASN A 184 -8.44 6.39 3.99
N ILE A 185 -7.85 5.25 3.65
CA ILE A 185 -8.15 4.51 2.42
C ILE A 185 -9.64 4.13 2.39
N SER A 186 -10.14 3.50 3.44
CA SER A 186 -11.56 3.12 3.53
C SER A 186 -12.51 4.32 3.46
N ALA A 187 -12.18 5.44 4.11
CA ALA A 187 -12.96 6.66 4.03
C ALA A 187 -12.98 7.25 2.61
N SER A 188 -11.85 7.20 1.91
CA SER A 188 -11.75 7.65 0.51
C SER A 188 -12.57 6.77 -0.44
N GLU A 189 -12.57 5.45 -0.24
CA GLU A 189 -13.39 4.51 -1.02
C GLU A 189 -14.89 4.76 -0.79
N ASN A 190 -15.30 4.94 0.47
CA ASN A 190 -16.68 5.28 0.83
C ASN A 190 -17.12 6.61 0.20
N LEU A 191 -16.26 7.64 0.27
CA LEU A 191 -16.56 8.94 -0.35
C LEU A 191 -16.77 8.79 -1.86
N THR A 192 -15.88 8.05 -2.53
CA THR A 192 -15.99 7.79 -3.98
C THR A 192 -17.31 7.08 -4.31
N SER A 193 -17.72 6.10 -3.50
CA SER A 193 -19.02 5.41 -3.66
C SER A 193 -20.20 6.38 -3.52
N ILE A 194 -20.19 7.22 -2.48
CA ILE A 194 -21.24 8.22 -2.23
C ILE A 194 -21.30 9.24 -3.38
N GLU A 195 -20.17 9.67 -3.93
CA GLU A 195 -20.13 10.58 -5.08
C GLU A 195 -20.79 9.97 -6.32
N VAL A 196 -20.58 8.68 -6.56
CA VAL A 196 -21.25 7.94 -7.65
C VAL A 196 -22.75 7.85 -7.41
N GLU A 197 -23.18 7.50 -6.20
CA GLU A 197 -24.59 7.45 -5.83
C GLU A 197 -25.27 8.82 -5.97
N LEU A 198 -24.60 9.89 -5.55
CA LEU A 198 -25.12 11.26 -5.68
C LEU A 198 -25.28 11.66 -7.15
N ARG A 199 -24.30 11.35 -8.02
CA ARG A 199 -24.43 11.56 -9.47
C ARG A 199 -25.63 10.81 -10.03
N ASN A 200 -25.80 9.54 -9.68
CA ASN A 200 -26.93 8.73 -10.11
C ASN A 200 -28.27 9.32 -9.64
N CYS A 201 -28.37 9.75 -8.38
CA CYS A 201 -29.57 10.42 -7.85
C CYS A 201 -29.88 11.72 -8.61
N ARG A 202 -28.85 12.52 -8.94
CA ARG A 202 -29.02 13.74 -9.70
C ARG A 202 -29.56 13.46 -11.11
N GLU A 203 -29.01 12.49 -11.82
CA GLU A 203 -29.51 12.09 -13.14
C GLU A 203 -30.96 11.58 -13.11
N GLN A 204 -31.32 10.82 -12.06
CA GLN A 204 -32.69 10.37 -11.87
C GLN A 204 -33.64 11.53 -11.60
N LEU A 205 -33.22 12.52 -10.80
CA LEU A 205 -34.00 13.72 -10.55
C LEU A 205 -34.20 14.55 -11.83
N GLU A 206 -33.15 14.75 -12.62
CA GLU A 206 -33.22 15.46 -13.90
C GLU A 206 -34.18 14.77 -14.88
N ARG A 207 -34.15 13.43 -14.95
CA ARG A 207 -35.13 12.64 -15.72
C ARG A 207 -36.56 12.83 -15.21
N ALA A 208 -36.78 12.75 -13.90
CA ALA A 208 -38.10 12.93 -13.31
C ALA A 208 -38.66 14.36 -13.55
N LEU A 209 -37.81 15.38 -13.56
CA LEU A 209 -38.20 16.75 -13.90
C LEU A 209 -38.61 16.87 -15.37
N ALA A 210 -37.87 16.26 -16.30
CA ALA A 210 -38.24 16.24 -17.71
C ALA A 210 -39.59 15.52 -17.96
N ASP A 211 -39.83 14.40 -17.28
CA ASP A 211 -41.10 13.67 -17.34
C ASP A 211 -42.26 14.52 -16.78
N LYS A 212 -42.03 15.21 -15.66
CA LYS A 212 -43.01 16.16 -15.10
C LYS A 212 -43.36 17.26 -16.11
N GLU A 213 -42.38 17.85 -16.78
CA GLU A 213 -42.62 18.90 -17.79
C GLU A 213 -43.38 18.37 -19.00
N ASN A 214 -43.08 17.15 -19.46
CA ASN A 214 -43.81 16.46 -20.52
C ASN A 214 -45.28 16.26 -20.13
N LEU A 215 -45.53 15.71 -18.94
CA LEU A 215 -46.88 15.50 -18.42
C LEU A 215 -47.64 16.82 -18.23
N GLN A 216 -46.97 17.87 -17.76
CA GLN A 216 -47.58 19.20 -17.60
C GLN A 216 -47.99 19.79 -18.96
N ARG A 217 -47.17 19.64 -20.00
CA ARG A 217 -47.52 20.03 -21.37
C ARG A 217 -48.71 19.24 -21.92
N GLN A 218 -48.75 17.93 -21.71
CA GLN A 218 -49.88 17.09 -22.12
C GLN A 218 -51.16 17.50 -21.40
N ALA A 219 -51.11 17.70 -20.07
CA ALA A 219 -52.23 18.14 -19.27
C ALA A 219 -52.78 19.51 -19.76
N ALA A 220 -51.90 20.47 -20.06
CA ALA A 220 -52.30 21.74 -20.65
C ALA A 220 -53.00 21.56 -22.02
N GLY A 221 -52.48 20.66 -22.86
CA GLY A 221 -53.12 20.30 -24.14
C GLY A 221 -54.52 19.73 -23.97
N HIS A 222 -54.70 18.79 -23.03
CA HIS A 222 -56.02 18.21 -22.74
C HIS A 222 -57.01 19.23 -22.21
N ILE A 223 -56.57 20.21 -21.40
CA ILE A 223 -57.45 21.30 -20.94
C ILE A 223 -57.98 22.10 -22.13
N LEU A 224 -57.12 22.46 -23.09
CA LEU A 224 -57.54 23.19 -24.30
C LEU A 224 -58.51 22.38 -25.17
N GLU A 225 -58.27 21.08 -25.30
CA GLU A 225 -59.16 20.18 -26.04
C GLU A 225 -60.53 20.07 -25.37
N ILE A 226 -60.57 19.94 -24.04
CA ILE A 226 -61.81 19.96 -23.25
C ILE A 226 -62.58 21.24 -23.49
N ASP A 227 -61.92 22.40 -23.46
CA ASP A 227 -62.59 23.68 -23.66
C ASP A 227 -63.11 23.85 -25.10
N LYS A 228 -62.38 23.35 -26.10
CA LYS A 228 -62.86 23.29 -27.49
C LYS A 228 -64.12 22.41 -27.60
N LEU A 229 -64.10 21.21 -27.02
CA LEU A 229 -65.25 20.29 -27.04
C LEU A 229 -66.46 20.88 -26.31
N LYS A 230 -66.26 21.64 -25.22
CA LYS A 230 -67.34 22.38 -24.56
C LYS A 230 -67.95 23.43 -25.47
N GLN A 231 -67.14 24.21 -26.19
CA GLN A 231 -67.64 25.21 -27.14
C GLN A 231 -68.41 24.56 -28.31
N GLU A 232 -67.89 23.48 -28.88
CA GLU A 232 -68.57 22.72 -29.93
C GLU A 232 -69.90 22.15 -29.43
N LYS A 233 -69.94 21.62 -28.20
CA LYS A 233 -71.17 21.16 -27.55
C LYS A 233 -72.19 22.30 -27.42
N GLU A 234 -71.80 23.45 -26.88
CA GLU A 234 -72.70 24.61 -26.72
C GLU A 234 -73.24 25.10 -28.07
N HIS A 235 -72.41 25.10 -29.11
CA HIS A 235 -72.81 25.43 -30.48
C HIS A 235 -73.85 24.44 -31.02
N LEU A 236 -73.59 23.14 -30.89
CA LEU A 236 -74.52 22.09 -31.32
C LEU A 236 -75.84 22.12 -30.53
N GLU A 237 -75.81 22.37 -29.22
CA GLU A 237 -77.01 22.54 -28.40
C GLU A 237 -77.83 23.77 -28.83
N MET A 238 -77.18 24.87 -29.22
CA MET A 238 -77.87 26.03 -29.77
C MET A 238 -78.50 25.71 -31.13
N GLN A 239 -77.77 25.04 -32.03
CA GLN A 239 -78.29 24.62 -33.32
C GLN A 239 -79.46 23.65 -33.17
N GLN A 240 -79.37 22.68 -32.26
CA GLN A 240 -80.45 21.77 -31.93
C GLN A 240 -81.69 22.53 -31.49
N ARG A 241 -81.57 23.51 -30.57
CA ARG A 241 -82.71 24.33 -30.12
C ARG A 241 -83.37 25.12 -31.27
N VAL A 242 -82.58 25.63 -32.22
CA VAL A 242 -83.12 26.30 -33.42
C VAL A 242 -83.89 25.28 -34.27
N MET A 243 -83.30 24.13 -34.57
CA MET A 243 -83.95 23.08 -35.35
C MET A 243 -85.21 22.54 -34.68
N GLU A 244 -85.23 22.42 -33.35
CA GLU A 244 -86.42 22.03 -32.58
C GLU A 244 -87.55 23.06 -32.70
N ARG A 245 -87.22 24.36 -32.68
CA ARG A 245 -88.21 25.43 -32.94
C ARG A 245 -88.73 25.37 -34.36
N ASP A 246 -87.86 25.28 -35.37
CA ASP A 246 -88.23 25.17 -36.77
C ASP A 246 -89.12 23.94 -37.01
N LEU A 247 -88.79 22.80 -36.40
CA LEU A 247 -89.61 21.60 -36.45
C LEU A 247 -90.98 21.80 -35.80
N SER A 248 -91.05 22.51 -34.68
CA SER A 248 -92.33 22.86 -34.05
C SER A 248 -93.17 23.76 -34.96
N GLU A 249 -92.57 24.80 -35.55
CA GLU A 249 -93.25 25.67 -36.51
C GLU A 249 -93.71 24.92 -37.75
N LEU A 250 -92.90 24.01 -38.28
CA LEU A 250 -93.28 23.17 -39.43
C LEU A 250 -94.42 22.23 -39.07
N ARG A 251 -94.45 21.66 -37.85
CA ARG A 251 -95.58 20.87 -37.35
C ARG A 251 -96.85 21.70 -37.23
N ASP A 252 -96.75 22.92 -36.71
CA ASP A 252 -97.89 23.84 -36.60
C ASP A 252 -98.42 24.25 -37.98
N LYS A 253 -97.53 24.58 -38.92
CA LYS A 253 -97.87 24.84 -40.32
C LYS A 253 -98.54 23.62 -40.95
N LEU A 254 -97.99 22.42 -40.76
CA LEU A 254 -98.56 21.17 -41.27
C LEU A 254 -99.96 20.91 -40.69
N MET A 255 -100.16 21.14 -39.39
CA MET A 255 -101.47 21.02 -38.76
C MET A 255 -102.45 22.05 -39.33
N ALA A 256 -102.02 23.30 -39.54
CA ALA A 256 -102.85 24.35 -40.15
C ALA A 256 -103.23 24.00 -41.60
N THR A 257 -102.28 23.53 -42.41
CA THR A 257 -102.54 23.09 -43.78
C THR A 257 -103.46 21.87 -43.80
N ASN A 258 -103.29 20.90 -42.90
CA ASN A 258 -104.19 19.75 -42.80
C ASN A 258 -105.61 20.16 -42.41
N ARG A 259 -105.79 21.12 -41.49
CA ARG A 259 -107.11 21.68 -41.17
C ARG A 259 -107.72 22.37 -42.38
N SER A 260 -106.96 23.24 -43.06
CA SER A 260 -107.41 23.93 -44.27
C SER A 260 -107.77 22.96 -45.39
N LEU A 261 -106.97 21.91 -45.57
CA LEU A 261 -107.24 20.83 -46.51
C LEU A 261 -108.51 20.08 -46.12
N GLY A 262 -108.72 19.78 -44.83
CA GLY A 262 -109.95 19.17 -44.34
C GLY A 262 -111.19 20.01 -44.63
N VAL A 263 -111.11 21.34 -44.41
CA VAL A 263 -112.18 22.29 -44.78
C VAL A 263 -112.39 22.30 -46.30
N ALA A 264 -111.33 22.38 -47.10
CA ALA A 264 -111.43 22.34 -48.55
C ALA A 264 -112.05 21.03 -49.05
N SER A 265 -111.63 19.88 -48.53
CA SER A 265 -112.21 18.57 -48.84
C SER A 265 -113.69 18.49 -48.45
N SER A 266 -114.07 19.01 -47.28
CA SER A 266 -115.48 19.08 -46.88
C SER A 266 -116.31 20.00 -47.79
N ASN A 267 -115.74 21.13 -48.22
CA ASN A 267 -116.37 22.04 -49.16
C ASN A 267 -116.52 21.39 -50.54
N ILE A 268 -115.50 20.68 -51.01
CA ILE A 268 -115.55 19.91 -52.26
C ILE A 268 -116.65 18.87 -52.17
N ALA A 269 -116.70 18.07 -51.10
CA ALA A 269 -117.76 17.09 -50.90
C ALA A 269 -119.17 17.73 -50.88
N SER A 270 -119.32 18.89 -50.25
CA SER A 270 -120.57 19.67 -50.26
C SER A 270 -120.93 20.19 -51.66
N GLN A 271 -119.94 20.69 -52.40
CA GLN A 271 -120.11 21.14 -53.79
C GLN A 271 -120.46 19.97 -54.71
N GLU A 272 -119.81 18.81 -54.58
CA GLU A 272 -120.12 17.59 -55.31
C GLU A 272 -121.55 17.12 -55.04
N ALA A 273 -122.00 17.16 -53.79
CA ALA A 273 -123.39 16.88 -53.42
C ALA A 273 -124.35 17.88 -54.09
N THR A 274 -124.00 19.17 -54.09
CA THR A 274 -124.80 20.22 -54.74
C THR A 274 -124.83 20.06 -56.27
N ILE A 275 -123.71 19.71 -56.89
CA ILE A 275 -123.61 19.41 -58.32
C ILE A 275 -124.46 18.17 -58.64
N PHE A 276 -124.43 17.14 -57.80
CA PHE A 276 -125.24 15.95 -57.98
C PHE A 276 -126.74 16.27 -57.90
N THR A 277 -127.17 17.09 -56.93
CA THR A 277 -128.58 17.54 -56.85
C THR A 277 -128.97 18.38 -58.06
N LEU A 278 -128.15 19.37 -58.45
CA LEU A 278 -128.42 20.20 -59.63
C LEU A 278 -128.45 19.38 -60.93
N ARG A 279 -127.59 18.36 -61.07
CA ARG A 279 -127.64 17.43 -62.21
C ARG A 279 -128.93 16.62 -62.22
N ASN A 280 -129.41 16.16 -61.05
CA ASN A 280 -130.69 15.45 -60.96
C ASN A 280 -131.87 16.40 -61.26
N ASP A 281 -131.83 17.63 -60.77
CA ASP A 281 -132.85 18.64 -61.04
C ASP A 281 -132.86 19.03 -62.51
N LEU A 282 -131.69 19.19 -63.13
CA LEU A 282 -131.54 19.45 -64.56
C LEU A 282 -132.07 18.28 -65.37
N ARG A 283 -131.75 17.03 -64.99
CA ARG A 283 -132.33 15.83 -65.61
C ARG A 283 -133.85 15.81 -65.47
N GLY A 284 -134.38 16.12 -64.29
CA GLY A 284 -135.82 16.24 -64.07
C GLY A 284 -136.45 17.40 -64.86
N HIS A 285 -135.71 18.48 -65.09
CA HIS A 285 -136.11 19.56 -65.99
C HIS A 285 -136.11 19.10 -67.45
N ASP A 286 -135.08 18.41 -67.91
CA ASP A 286 -135.00 17.85 -69.26
C ASP A 286 -136.11 16.83 -69.51
N GLU A 287 -136.40 15.95 -68.55
CA GLU A 287 -137.53 15.02 -68.62
C GLU A 287 -138.87 15.76 -68.73
N ARG A 288 -139.06 16.84 -67.96
CA ARG A 288 -140.25 17.70 -68.05
C ARG A 288 -140.31 18.46 -69.37
N CYS A 289 -139.18 18.98 -69.87
CA CYS A 289 -139.08 19.66 -71.16
C CYS A 289 -139.36 18.68 -72.31
N GLN A 290 -138.79 17.47 -72.29
CA GLN A 290 -139.08 16.41 -73.26
C GLN A 290 -140.55 16.03 -73.20
N LYS A 291 -141.12 15.85 -72.01
CA LYS A 291 -142.55 15.59 -71.85
C LYS A 291 -143.40 16.72 -72.44
N MET A 292 -143.08 17.98 -72.12
CA MET A 292 -143.78 19.14 -72.69
C MET A 292 -143.58 19.24 -74.21
N GLN A 293 -142.41 18.86 -74.72
CA GLN A 293 -142.12 18.84 -76.15
C GLN A 293 -142.93 17.75 -76.87
N ILE A 294 -143.07 16.57 -76.26
CA ILE A 294 -143.94 15.48 -76.73
C ILE A 294 -145.41 15.93 -76.68
N ASP A 295 -145.87 16.51 -75.57
CA ASP A 295 -147.23 17.03 -75.44
C ASP A 295 -147.52 18.12 -76.49
N MET A 296 -146.57 19.01 -76.74
CA MET A 296 -146.66 20.03 -77.78
C MET A 296 -146.66 19.43 -79.18
N GLN A 297 -145.87 18.38 -79.43
CA GLN A 297 -145.87 17.65 -80.69
C GLN A 297 -147.22 16.96 -80.93
N HIS A 298 -147.80 16.30 -79.92
CA HIS A 298 -149.14 15.73 -79.99
C HIS A 298 -150.24 16.79 -80.18
N PHE A 299 -150.08 17.98 -79.58
CA PHE A 299 -150.99 19.11 -79.79
C PHE A 299 -150.91 19.63 -81.24
N LEU A 300 -149.71 19.77 -81.79
CA LEU A 300 -149.49 20.15 -83.19
C LEU A 300 -150.02 19.09 -84.17
N GLU A 301 -149.85 17.80 -83.86
CA GLU A 301 -150.48 16.69 -84.60
C GLU A 301 -152.00 16.78 -84.59
N SER A 302 -152.60 17.02 -83.42
CA SER A 302 -154.06 17.19 -83.30
C SER A 302 -154.56 18.39 -84.11
N LEU A 303 -153.85 19.53 -84.07
CA LEU A 303 -154.17 20.72 -84.87
C LEU A 303 -154.04 20.47 -86.38
N ALA A 304 -152.99 19.80 -86.82
CA ALA A 304 -152.79 19.49 -88.22
C ALA A 304 -153.86 18.54 -88.77
N VAL A 305 -154.33 17.59 -87.96
CA VAL A 305 -155.49 16.74 -88.31
C VAL A 305 -156.75 17.59 -88.48
N CYS A 306 -157.05 18.51 -87.56
CA CYS A 306 -158.23 19.39 -87.66
C CYS A 306 -158.19 20.36 -88.86
N LEU A 307 -156.99 20.78 -89.29
CA LEU A 307 -156.79 21.74 -90.39
C LEU A 307 -156.68 21.08 -91.76
N THR A 308 -156.66 19.75 -91.82
CA THR A 308 -156.61 19.01 -93.09
C THR A 308 -158.02 18.91 -93.69
N SER A 309 -158.21 19.45 -94.89
CA SER A 309 -159.47 19.41 -95.65
C SER A 309 -159.26 18.74 -97.03
N ALA A 310 -160.35 18.53 -97.77
CA ALA A 310 -160.36 17.82 -99.07
C ALA A 310 -159.44 18.44 -100.15
N ASP A 311 -159.00 19.69 -99.98
CA ASP A 311 -158.13 20.42 -100.92
C ASP A 311 -156.65 20.50 -100.47
N GLY A 312 -156.24 19.81 -99.40
CA GLY A 312 -154.81 19.61 -99.10
C GLY A 312 -154.44 19.18 -97.67
N TYR A 313 -153.37 18.38 -97.55
CA TYR A 313 -152.78 17.88 -96.30
C TYR A 313 -151.99 18.97 -95.56
N VAL A 314 -152.13 19.02 -94.23
CA VAL A 314 -151.38 19.93 -93.35
C VAL A 314 -150.35 19.14 -92.54
N GLN A 315 -149.09 19.57 -92.59
CA GLN A 315 -148.03 18.95 -91.79
C GLN A 315 -148.12 19.35 -90.31
N SER A 316 -147.94 18.36 -89.43
CA SER A 316 -147.92 18.45 -87.96
C SER A 316 -146.69 19.15 -87.39
N THR A 317 -146.31 20.29 -87.96
CA THR A 317 -145.20 21.14 -87.51
C THR A 317 -145.73 22.53 -87.19
N GLU A 318 -145.07 23.29 -86.30
CA GLU A 318 -145.53 24.63 -85.94
C GLU A 318 -145.71 25.51 -87.19
N SER A 319 -144.74 25.48 -88.12
CA SER A 319 -144.86 26.19 -89.39
C SER A 319 -146.00 25.65 -90.24
N GLY A 320 -146.17 24.32 -90.33
CA GLY A 320 -147.22 23.68 -91.12
C GLY A 320 -148.63 24.04 -90.67
N VAL A 321 -148.89 24.00 -89.35
CA VAL A 321 -150.15 24.44 -88.74
C VAL A 321 -150.37 25.94 -88.96
N LYS A 322 -149.34 26.77 -88.77
CA LYS A 322 -149.41 28.23 -88.93
C LYS A 322 -149.68 28.65 -90.38
N ASP A 323 -149.10 27.95 -91.35
CA ASP A 323 -149.32 28.19 -92.78
C ASP A 323 -150.68 27.68 -93.25
N ALA A 324 -151.22 26.61 -92.64
CA ALA A 324 -152.59 26.16 -92.87
C ALA A 324 -153.63 27.13 -92.27
N VAL A 325 -153.40 27.66 -91.06
CA VAL A 325 -154.24 28.71 -90.48
C VAL A 325 -154.19 29.98 -91.34
N LYS A 326 -153.01 30.40 -91.81
CA LYS A 326 -152.89 31.53 -92.75
C LYS A 326 -153.62 31.27 -94.07
N ARG A 327 -153.57 30.04 -94.62
CA ARG A 327 -154.36 29.65 -95.81
C ARG A 327 -155.86 29.76 -95.55
N LEU A 328 -156.36 29.19 -94.45
CA LEU A 328 -157.77 29.29 -94.04
C LEU A 328 -158.22 30.75 -93.89
N VAL A 329 -157.39 31.60 -93.25
CA VAL A 329 -157.66 33.04 -93.08
C VAL A 329 -157.66 33.78 -94.44
N ASN A 330 -156.76 33.44 -95.37
CA ASN A 330 -156.72 34.03 -96.71
C ASN A 330 -157.85 33.54 -97.64
N GLU A 331 -158.30 32.29 -97.50
CA GLU A 331 -159.48 31.74 -98.21
C GLU A 331 -160.79 32.39 -97.72
N LEU A 332 -160.88 32.70 -96.42
CA LEU A 332 -162.01 33.47 -95.87
C LEU A 332 -161.98 34.94 -96.32
N ALA A 333 -160.79 35.55 -96.46
CA ALA A 333 -160.66 36.93 -96.94
C ALA A 333 -161.05 37.08 -98.43
N THR A 334 -160.71 36.11 -99.28
CA THR A 334 -160.95 36.15 -100.75
C THR A 334 -162.38 35.79 -101.17
N LYS A 335 -163.14 35.05 -100.35
CA LYS A 335 -164.58 34.79 -100.59
C LYS A 335 -165.49 36.00 -100.33
N SER A 336 -164.99 37.08 -99.74
CA SER A 336 -165.81 38.26 -99.39
C SER A 336 -165.88 39.37 -100.46
N THR A 337 -165.04 39.35 -101.52
CA THR A 337 -164.89 40.47 -102.46
C THR A 337 -165.38 40.25 -103.90
N VAL A 338 -166.04 39.11 -104.20
CA VAL A 338 -166.58 38.81 -105.56
C VAL A 338 -168.08 39.14 -105.73
N ASN A 339 -168.69 39.89 -104.80
CA ASN A 339 -170.08 40.40 -104.93
C ASN A 339 -170.14 41.93 -105.07
N ARG A 340 -170.03 42.47 -106.31
CA ARG A 340 -170.73 43.68 -106.84
C ARG A 340 -170.18 44.14 -108.21
N TRP A 341 -170.93 43.91 -109.30
CA TRP A 341 -171.25 44.75 -110.49
C TRP A 341 -171.90 43.83 -111.58
N ARG A 342 -172.96 44.32 -112.25
CA ARG A 342 -174.11 43.65 -112.96
C ARG A 342 -173.83 43.10 -114.38
N PRO A 343 -174.78 42.45 -115.14
CA PRO A 343 -176.28 42.40 -115.10
C PRO A 343 -176.94 41.13 -114.56
#